data_AF-A0A3S1ZJG9-F1
#
_entry.id   AF-A0A3S1ZJG9-F1
#
_cell.length_a   1.000
_cell.length_b   1.000
_cell.length_c   1.000
_cell.angle_alpha   90.00
_cell.angle_beta   90.00
_cell.angle_gamma   90.00
#
_symmetry.space_group_name_H-M   'P 1'
#
loop_
_entity.id
_entity.type
_entity.pdbx_description
1 polymer ?
#
loop_
_entity_poly.entity_id
_entity_poly.type
_entity_poly.pdbx_seq_one_letter_code
_entity_poly.pdbx_strand_id
1 'polypeptide(L)'
;MATGTPDRQIVTSDWLAIDPPAIDGVRIKEIRPVATSNGYLTEVFRDEWDLDQLPVGQVFQRTMYPGAVTGWHAHKVTLDRLFCCVGSVRISLYDGRKASPSFGTVWHKIVGALRPAIVVIPPGVWHGVKALGPEIALLLNLVDKAYAYDAPDHWRLPPDTEHIPYKLV
;
A
#
# COMPACT_ATOMS: atom_id res chain seq x y z
N MET A 1 5.00 40.89 9.63
CA MET A 1 4.68 40.28 8.32
C MET A 1 4.55 38.78 8.55
N ALA A 2 3.49 38.14 8.06
CA ALA A 2 3.38 36.69 8.14
C ALA A 2 4.40 36.05 7.18
N THR A 3 5.19 35.09 7.67
CA THR A 3 6.12 34.31 6.85
C THR A 3 5.48 32.97 6.49
N GLY A 4 5.31 32.72 5.19
CA GLY A 4 4.93 31.42 4.65
C GLY A 4 6.15 30.60 4.23
N THR A 5 5.99 29.29 4.09
CA THR A 5 6.98 28.41 3.44
C THR A 5 6.39 27.96 2.10
N PRO A 6 7.16 27.96 0.99
CA PRO A 6 6.67 27.46 -0.28
C PRO A 6 6.38 25.96 -0.22
N ASP A 7 5.43 25.51 -1.04
CA ASP A 7 5.14 24.09 -1.20
C ASP A 7 6.35 23.36 -1.77
N ARG A 8 6.56 22.12 -1.30
CA ARG A 8 7.52 21.21 -1.93
C ARG A 8 6.96 20.71 -3.27
N GLN A 9 7.85 20.39 -4.20
CA GLN A 9 7.46 19.70 -5.41
C GLN A 9 6.83 18.34 -5.07
N ILE A 10 5.66 18.05 -5.66
CA ILE A 10 4.93 16.79 -5.43
C ILE A 10 4.79 15.92 -6.70
N VAL A 11 5.06 16.48 -7.88
CA VAL A 11 4.94 15.80 -9.17
C VAL A 11 6.03 16.20 -10.17
N THR A 12 6.37 15.29 -11.09
CA THR A 12 7.24 15.56 -12.25
C THR A 12 6.48 16.25 -13.39
N SER A 13 7.19 16.68 -14.45
CA SER A 13 6.56 17.22 -15.68
C SER A 13 5.67 16.21 -16.41
N ASP A 14 5.96 14.91 -16.25
CA ASP A 14 5.15 13.81 -16.78
C ASP A 14 3.98 13.44 -15.87
N TRP A 15 3.70 14.26 -14.85
CA TRP A 15 2.66 14.03 -13.86
C TRP A 15 2.80 12.69 -13.13
N LEU A 16 4.01 12.33 -12.70
CA LEU A 16 4.29 11.21 -11.80
C LEU A 16 4.51 11.73 -10.37
N ALA A 17 4.02 11.04 -9.33
CA ALA A 17 4.26 11.50 -7.95
C ALA A 17 5.75 11.45 -7.61
N ILE A 18 6.23 12.50 -6.94
CA ILE A 18 7.54 12.54 -6.32
C ILE A 18 7.36 12.24 -4.84
N ASP A 19 7.11 10.96 -4.55
CA ASP A 19 6.88 10.46 -3.19
C ASP A 19 7.31 8.99 -3.13
N PRO A 20 8.63 8.73 -3.30
CA PRO A 20 9.14 7.38 -3.20
C PRO A 20 8.93 6.85 -1.77
N PRO A 21 8.74 5.54 -1.59
CA PRO A 21 8.66 4.95 -0.27
C PRO A 21 9.95 5.23 0.51
N ALA A 22 9.80 5.77 1.73
CA ALA A 22 10.92 6.04 2.63
C ALA A 22 11.37 4.79 3.42
N ILE A 23 10.71 3.65 3.23
CA ILE A 23 10.99 2.39 3.92
C ILE A 23 11.76 1.46 2.99
N ASP A 24 12.89 0.94 3.48
CA ASP A 24 13.77 0.04 2.75
C ASP A 24 13.04 -1.23 2.27
N GLY A 25 13.28 -1.59 1.02
CA GLY A 25 12.60 -2.70 0.34
C GLY A 25 11.14 -2.44 -0.08
N VAL A 26 10.46 -1.40 0.40
CA VAL A 26 9.13 -1.05 -0.12
C VAL A 26 9.30 -0.48 -1.54
N ARG A 27 8.42 -0.89 -2.44
CA ARG A 27 8.36 -0.38 -3.83
C ARG A 27 6.94 0.05 -4.15
N ILE A 28 6.82 1.05 -5.01
CA ILE A 28 5.53 1.48 -5.54
C ILE A 28 5.64 1.66 -7.04
N LYS A 29 4.58 1.30 -7.76
CA LYS A 29 4.41 1.65 -9.16
C LYS A 29 3.01 2.19 -9.39
N GLU A 30 2.94 3.41 -9.87
CA GLU A 30 1.69 4.01 -10.34
C GLU A 30 1.34 3.43 -11.71
N ILE A 31 0.05 3.12 -11.89
CA ILE A 31 -0.53 2.58 -13.12
C ILE A 31 -1.36 3.67 -13.78
N ARG A 32 -1.27 3.75 -15.11
CA ARG A 32 -2.08 4.66 -15.92
C ARG A 32 -3.16 3.86 -16.63
N PRO A 33 -4.42 3.91 -16.18
CA PRO A 33 -5.53 3.31 -16.89
C PRO A 33 -5.67 3.89 -18.30
N VAL A 34 -6.13 3.07 -19.23
CA VAL A 34 -6.41 3.47 -20.61
C VAL A 34 -7.92 3.49 -20.82
N ALA A 35 -8.48 4.65 -21.13
CA ALA A 35 -9.89 4.77 -21.48
C ALA A 35 -10.20 4.09 -22.82
N THR A 36 -11.36 3.47 -22.90
CA THR A 36 -11.86 2.72 -24.06
C THR A 36 -13.33 3.09 -24.32
N SER A 37 -13.92 2.62 -25.42
CA SER A 37 -15.31 2.94 -25.77
C SER A 37 -16.36 2.39 -24.79
N ASN A 38 -15.99 1.43 -23.95
CA ASN A 38 -16.89 0.74 -23.01
C ASN A 38 -16.39 0.77 -21.55
N GLY A 39 -15.42 1.65 -21.21
CA GLY A 39 -14.87 1.75 -19.88
C GLY A 39 -13.38 2.09 -19.89
N TYR A 40 -12.59 1.43 -19.05
CA TYR A 40 -11.14 1.59 -19.00
C TYR A 40 -10.45 0.27 -18.67
N LEU A 41 -9.24 0.09 -19.19
CA LEU A 41 -8.35 -1.04 -18.89
C LEU A 41 -7.27 -0.57 -17.91
N THR A 42 -7.05 -1.34 -16.86
CA THR A 42 -6.00 -1.08 -15.85
C THR A 42 -5.20 -2.35 -15.62
N GLU A 43 -3.89 -2.30 -15.86
CA GLU A 43 -2.99 -3.39 -15.49
C GLU A 43 -2.86 -3.45 -13.97
N VAL A 44 -2.90 -4.65 -13.38
CA VAL A 44 -2.76 -4.82 -11.93
C VAL A 44 -1.32 -5.17 -11.55
N PHE A 45 -0.72 -6.11 -12.28
CA PHE A 45 0.60 -6.65 -12.00
C PHE A 45 1.22 -7.22 -13.27
N ARG A 46 2.55 -7.12 -13.38
CA ARG A 46 3.38 -7.74 -14.42
C ARG A 46 4.74 -8.09 -13.84
N ASP A 47 5.25 -9.28 -14.16
CA ASP A 47 6.58 -9.72 -13.72
C ASP A 47 7.67 -8.81 -14.29
N GLU A 48 7.49 -8.29 -15.51
CA GLU A 48 8.50 -7.44 -16.17
C GLU A 48 8.67 -6.06 -15.53
N TRP A 49 7.83 -5.68 -14.56
CA TRP A 49 8.00 -4.43 -13.83
C TRP A 49 9.14 -4.48 -12.82
N ASP A 50 9.68 -5.67 -12.52
CA ASP A 50 10.83 -5.88 -11.61
C ASP A 50 10.66 -5.13 -10.27
N LEU A 51 9.44 -5.18 -9.72
CA LEU A 51 9.16 -4.62 -8.39
C LEU A 51 9.66 -5.56 -7.28
N ASP A 52 9.70 -6.85 -7.60
CA ASP A 52 10.30 -7.94 -6.84
C ASP A 52 10.49 -9.15 -7.79
N GLN A 53 11.11 -10.23 -7.29
CA GLN A 53 11.48 -11.42 -8.08
C GLN A 53 10.77 -12.70 -7.59
N LEU A 54 9.67 -12.56 -6.83
CA LEU A 54 8.96 -13.68 -6.22
C LEU A 54 7.71 -14.03 -7.05
N PRO A 55 7.24 -15.29 -7.03
CA PRO A 55 6.01 -15.66 -7.72
C PRO A 55 4.77 -14.97 -7.11
N VAL A 56 3.60 -15.17 -7.73
CA VAL A 56 2.29 -14.90 -7.11
C VAL A 56 1.70 -16.24 -6.66
N GLY A 57 1.73 -16.48 -5.35
CA GLY A 57 1.22 -17.72 -4.75
C GLY A 57 -0.28 -17.68 -4.48
N GLN A 58 -0.84 -16.50 -4.26
CA GLN A 58 -2.28 -16.31 -4.05
C GLN A 58 -2.70 -14.87 -4.40
N VAL A 59 -3.90 -14.73 -4.93
CA VAL A 59 -4.58 -13.45 -5.09
C VAL A 59 -5.88 -13.47 -4.31
N PHE A 60 -6.09 -12.46 -3.49
CA PHE A 60 -7.35 -12.27 -2.78
C PHE A 60 -7.78 -10.82 -2.79
N GLN A 61 -9.08 -10.60 -2.57
CA GLN A 61 -9.69 -9.28 -2.52
C GLN A 61 -10.25 -9.00 -1.13
N ARG A 62 -10.07 -7.77 -0.68
CA ARG A 62 -10.78 -7.20 0.46
C ARG A 62 -11.68 -6.07 -0.02
N THR A 63 -12.97 -6.18 0.28
CA THR A 63 -13.91 -5.07 0.17
C THR A 63 -13.93 -4.30 1.49
N MET A 64 -13.80 -2.98 1.42
CA MET A 64 -13.83 -2.10 2.57
C MET A 64 -15.00 -1.12 2.45
N TYR A 65 -15.84 -1.05 3.49
CA TYR A 65 -16.89 -0.05 3.60
C TYR A 65 -16.30 1.36 3.83
N PRO A 66 -17.07 2.43 3.54
CA PRO A 66 -16.65 3.80 3.78
C PRO A 66 -16.13 4.01 5.20
N GLY A 67 -14.92 4.57 5.33
CA GLY A 67 -14.28 4.84 6.62
C GLY A 67 -13.72 3.62 7.35
N ALA A 68 -13.91 2.40 6.83
CA ALA A 68 -13.38 1.19 7.46
C ALA A 68 -11.85 1.23 7.55
N VAL A 69 -11.33 0.71 8.66
CA VAL A 69 -9.90 0.59 8.94
C VAL A 69 -9.55 -0.87 9.16
N THR A 70 -8.40 -1.29 8.65
CA THR A 70 -7.80 -2.60 8.93
C THR A 70 -6.30 -2.43 9.12
N GLY A 71 -5.71 -3.26 9.96
CA GLY A 71 -4.35 -3.04 10.44
C GLY A 71 -4.31 -2.61 11.91
N TRP A 72 -3.15 -2.63 12.54
CA TRP A 72 -1.85 -2.93 11.92
C TRP A 72 -1.63 -4.43 11.71
N HIS A 73 -1.05 -4.78 10.57
CA HIS A 73 -0.75 -6.14 10.14
C HIS A 73 0.71 -6.27 9.74
N ALA A 74 1.33 -7.43 9.90
CA ALA A 74 2.65 -7.71 9.33
C ALA A 74 2.79 -9.20 9.01
N HIS A 75 3.32 -9.53 7.83
CA HIS A 75 3.69 -10.90 7.50
C HIS A 75 5.10 -11.22 7.98
N LYS A 76 5.31 -12.40 8.55
CA LYS A 76 6.64 -12.85 8.98
C LYS A 76 7.52 -13.27 7.81
N VAL A 77 6.93 -13.87 6.78
CA VAL A 77 7.67 -14.43 5.64
C VAL A 77 7.05 -14.13 4.27
N THR A 78 5.77 -13.76 4.22
CA THR A 78 5.05 -13.42 3.00
C THR A 78 5.31 -11.95 2.61
N LEU A 79 5.45 -11.70 1.31
CA LEU A 79 5.51 -10.38 0.71
C LEU A 79 4.11 -10.04 0.17
N ASP A 80 3.66 -8.82 0.45
CA ASP A 80 2.40 -8.30 -0.07
C ASP A 80 2.61 -7.47 -1.34
N ARG A 81 1.61 -7.49 -2.21
CA ARG A 81 1.48 -6.58 -3.35
C ARG A 81 0.08 -6.00 -3.34
N LEU A 82 -0.08 -4.89 -2.63
CA LEU A 82 -1.36 -4.23 -2.45
C LEU A 82 -1.70 -3.36 -3.66
N PHE A 83 -2.88 -3.54 -4.22
CA PHE A 83 -3.36 -2.77 -5.37
C PHE A 83 -4.81 -2.32 -5.16
N CYS A 84 -5.12 -1.08 -5.53
CA CYS A 84 -6.47 -0.53 -5.45
C CYS A 84 -6.80 0.30 -6.70
N CYS A 85 -7.92 -0.02 -7.36
CA CYS A 85 -8.45 0.75 -8.49
C CYS A 85 -9.95 1.07 -8.36
N VAL A 86 -10.62 0.64 -7.27
CA VAL A 86 -12.02 0.96 -6.96
C VAL A 86 -12.08 1.65 -5.61
N GLY A 87 -12.77 2.79 -5.56
CA GLY A 87 -12.76 3.67 -4.39
C GLY A 87 -11.39 4.30 -4.17
N SER A 88 -11.06 4.60 -2.92
CA SER A 88 -9.74 5.10 -2.53
C SER A 88 -9.37 4.60 -1.14
N VAL A 89 -8.10 4.30 -0.95
CA VAL A 89 -7.56 3.88 0.35
C VAL A 89 -6.30 4.65 0.68
N ARG A 90 -6.08 4.90 1.97
CA ARG A 90 -4.75 5.27 2.49
C ARG A 90 -4.06 4.00 2.98
N ILE A 91 -3.00 3.58 2.30
CA ILE A 91 -2.08 2.55 2.76
C ILE A 91 -1.04 3.25 3.65
N SER A 92 -0.92 2.82 4.89
CA SER A 92 0.03 3.33 5.87
C SER A 92 0.97 2.21 6.26
N LEU A 93 2.27 2.47 6.26
CA LEU A 93 3.35 1.53 6.52
C LEU A 93 4.21 2.02 7.68
N TYR A 94 4.75 1.08 8.45
CA TYR A 94 5.71 1.33 9.51
C TYR A 94 6.80 0.25 9.50
N ASP A 95 8.06 0.67 9.50
CA ASP A 95 9.19 -0.25 9.54
C ASP A 95 9.54 -0.68 10.97
N GLY A 96 8.98 -1.82 11.40
CA GLY A 96 9.26 -2.42 12.70
C GLY A 96 10.52 -3.31 12.74
N ARG A 97 11.26 -3.44 11.64
CA ARG A 97 12.41 -4.35 11.55
C ARG A 97 13.63 -3.70 12.20
N LYS A 98 14.00 -4.12 13.41
CA LYS A 98 15.10 -3.51 14.19
C LYS A 98 16.45 -3.41 13.46
N ALA A 99 16.72 -4.33 12.53
CA ALA A 99 17.95 -4.35 11.74
C ALA A 99 17.87 -3.53 10.43
N SER A 100 16.70 -2.96 10.11
CA SER A 100 16.49 -2.18 8.89
C SER A 100 17.13 -0.80 9.00
N PRO A 101 17.74 -0.27 7.92
CA PRO A 101 18.25 1.10 7.90
C PRO A 101 17.14 2.16 8.00
N SER A 102 15.88 1.79 7.72
CA SER A 102 14.71 2.65 7.87
C SER A 102 13.87 2.31 9.10
N PHE A 103 14.41 1.59 10.10
CA PHE A 103 13.69 1.26 11.33
C PHE A 103 13.05 2.50 11.97
N GLY A 104 11.78 2.37 12.36
CA GLY A 104 11.00 3.47 12.96
C GLY A 104 10.36 4.41 11.94
N THR A 105 10.63 4.24 10.64
CA THR A 105 10.07 5.11 9.60
C THR A 105 8.60 4.79 9.35
N VAL A 106 7.79 5.84 9.24
CA VAL A 106 6.39 5.77 8.79
C VAL A 106 6.31 6.34 7.38
N TRP A 107 5.57 5.66 6.51
CA TRP A 107 5.24 6.15 5.18
C TRP A 107 3.78 5.84 4.87
N HIS A 108 3.09 6.71 4.14
CA HIS A 108 1.73 6.44 3.73
C HIS A 108 1.43 7.02 2.35
N LYS A 109 0.52 6.38 1.63
CA LYS A 109 0.09 6.80 0.30
C LYS A 109 -1.40 6.61 0.12
N ILE A 110 -2.05 7.56 -0.54
CA ILE A 110 -3.41 7.39 -1.05
C ILE A 110 -3.32 6.77 -2.44
N VAL A 111 -4.02 5.65 -2.63
CA VAL A 111 -4.14 4.93 -3.89
C VAL A 111 -5.61 4.60 -4.15
N GLY A 112 -6.01 4.54 -5.41
CA GLY A 112 -7.41 4.31 -5.76
C GLY A 112 -7.73 4.62 -7.22
N ALA A 113 -9.01 4.72 -7.55
CA ALA A 113 -9.49 4.85 -8.93
C ALA A 113 -8.84 6.00 -9.72
N LEU A 114 -8.59 7.15 -9.08
CA LEU A 114 -7.97 8.32 -9.74
C LEU A 114 -6.50 8.08 -10.08
N ARG A 115 -5.79 7.33 -9.22
CA ARG A 115 -4.37 7.05 -9.37
C ARG A 115 -4.05 5.67 -8.83
N PRO A 116 -4.36 4.60 -9.59
CA PRO A 116 -4.12 3.25 -9.16
C PRO A 116 -2.63 3.02 -9.02
N ALA A 117 -2.24 2.24 -8.02
CA ALA A 117 -0.86 1.86 -7.83
C ALA A 117 -0.78 0.50 -7.16
N ILE A 118 0.30 -0.21 -7.45
CA ILE A 118 0.72 -1.42 -6.73
C ILE A 118 1.82 -1.04 -5.74
N VAL A 119 1.67 -1.47 -4.49
CA VAL A 119 2.62 -1.24 -3.40
C VAL A 119 3.14 -2.60 -2.93
N VAL A 120 4.44 -2.81 -3.09
CA VAL A 120 5.15 -4.01 -2.65
C VAL A 120 5.65 -3.80 -1.24
N ILE A 121 5.28 -4.69 -0.33
CA ILE A 121 5.57 -4.59 1.10
C ILE A 121 6.35 -5.83 1.54
N PRO A 122 7.64 -5.69 1.90
CA PRO A 122 8.44 -6.80 2.38
C PRO A 122 7.95 -7.36 3.73
N PRO A 123 8.29 -8.63 4.04
CA PRO A 123 8.03 -9.20 5.36
C PRO A 123 8.57 -8.34 6.50
N GLY A 124 7.83 -8.26 7.60
CA GLY A 124 8.17 -7.51 8.81
C GLY A 124 7.85 -6.01 8.78
N VAL A 125 7.42 -5.46 7.63
CA VAL A 125 6.87 -4.10 7.57
C VAL A 125 5.41 -4.13 8.01
N TRP A 126 5.07 -3.33 9.01
CA TRP A 126 3.70 -3.19 9.48
C TRP A 126 2.90 -2.36 8.48
N HIS A 127 1.69 -2.79 8.15
CA HIS A 127 0.81 -2.08 7.23
C HIS A 127 -0.61 -1.98 7.76
N GLY A 128 -1.27 -0.88 7.43
CA GLY A 128 -2.65 -0.59 7.74
C GLY A 128 -3.33 0.14 6.59
N VAL A 129 -4.62 -0.09 6.41
CA VAL A 129 -5.39 0.46 5.30
C VAL A 129 -6.66 1.09 5.83
N LYS A 130 -6.93 2.32 5.38
CA LYS A 130 -8.18 3.04 5.65
C LYS A 130 -8.89 3.33 4.34
N ALA A 131 -10.15 2.93 4.23
CA ALA A 131 -11.01 3.33 3.12
C ALA A 131 -11.38 4.81 3.24
N LEU A 132 -11.33 5.52 2.13
CA LEU A 132 -11.59 6.95 2.00
C LEU A 132 -12.79 7.19 1.08
N GLY A 133 -13.47 8.31 1.31
CA GLY A 133 -14.62 8.70 0.51
C GLY A 133 -15.91 7.96 0.87
N PRO A 134 -16.98 8.20 0.10
CA PRO A 134 -18.32 7.68 0.39
C PRO A 134 -18.60 6.30 -0.22
N GLU A 135 -17.76 5.84 -1.14
CA GLU A 135 -17.92 4.56 -1.84
C GLU A 135 -17.13 3.45 -1.16
N ILE A 136 -17.46 2.20 -1.49
CA ILE A 136 -16.61 1.07 -1.13
C ILE A 136 -15.23 1.18 -1.78
N ALA A 137 -14.22 0.62 -1.14
CA ALA A 137 -12.91 0.41 -1.75
C ALA A 137 -12.61 -1.08 -1.91
N LEU A 138 -12.03 -1.46 -3.05
CA LEU A 138 -11.54 -2.82 -3.30
C LEU A 138 -10.02 -2.84 -3.28
N LEU A 139 -9.46 -3.61 -2.35
CA LEU A 139 -8.03 -3.83 -2.22
C LEU A 139 -7.71 -5.26 -2.66
N LEU A 140 -6.96 -5.39 -3.75
CA LEU A 140 -6.34 -6.65 -4.13
C LEU A 140 -5.01 -6.81 -3.39
N ASN A 141 -4.69 -8.05 -3.04
CA ASN A 141 -3.35 -8.41 -2.60
C ASN A 141 -2.88 -9.65 -3.39
N LEU A 142 -1.73 -9.52 -4.04
CA LEU A 142 -1.09 -10.57 -4.83
C LEU A 142 0.14 -11.06 -4.05
N VAL A 143 -0.08 -11.91 -3.06
CA VAL A 143 0.98 -12.38 -2.16
C VAL A 143 1.88 -13.42 -2.83
N ASP A 144 3.14 -13.48 -2.42
CA ASP A 144 4.10 -14.44 -2.98
C ASP A 144 3.88 -15.89 -2.52
N LYS A 145 3.30 -16.06 -1.34
CA LYS A 145 2.98 -17.35 -0.72
C LYS A 145 1.50 -17.41 -0.40
N ALA A 146 0.86 -18.54 -0.71
CA ALA A 146 -0.52 -18.77 -0.29
C ALA A 146 -0.63 -18.87 1.24
N TYR A 147 -1.77 -18.45 1.76
CA TYR A 147 -2.10 -18.53 3.18
C TYR A 147 -1.99 -19.97 3.72
N ALA A 148 -1.16 -20.16 4.75
CA ALA A 148 -1.08 -21.42 5.49
C ALA A 148 -2.20 -21.49 6.54
N TYR A 149 -3.16 -22.39 6.35
CA TYR A 149 -4.36 -22.47 7.18
C TYR A 149 -4.10 -22.85 8.64
N ASP A 150 -3.14 -23.74 8.87
CA ASP A 150 -2.76 -24.28 10.18
C ASP A 150 -1.66 -23.45 10.89
N ALA A 151 -0.86 -22.71 10.12
CA ALA A 151 0.25 -21.91 10.63
C ALA A 151 0.34 -20.54 9.92
N PRO A 152 -0.65 -19.64 10.10
CA PRO A 152 -0.64 -18.33 9.45
C PRO A 152 0.53 -17.46 9.93
N ASP A 153 1.16 -16.74 9.01
CA ASP A 153 2.32 -15.90 9.29
C ASP A 153 1.98 -14.43 9.58
N HIS A 154 0.69 -14.13 9.70
CA HIS A 154 0.15 -12.78 9.79
C HIS A 154 -0.02 -12.31 11.24
N TRP A 155 0.74 -11.29 11.63
CA TRP A 155 0.72 -10.68 12.95
C TRP A 155 -0.20 -9.46 12.99
N ARG A 156 -0.76 -9.14 14.16
CA ARG A 156 -1.75 -8.06 14.32
C ARG A 156 -1.43 -7.19 15.51
N LEU A 157 -1.66 -5.89 15.37
CA LEU A 157 -1.76 -4.93 16.48
C LEU A 157 -3.04 -4.11 16.30
N PRO A 158 -3.62 -3.57 17.39
CA PRO A 158 -4.76 -2.65 17.31
C PRO A 158 -4.47 -1.44 16.40
N PRO A 159 -5.47 -0.88 15.68
CA PRO A 159 -5.28 0.28 14.80
C PRO A 159 -4.79 1.56 15.52
N ASP A 160 -5.04 1.65 16.82
CA ASP A 160 -4.72 2.74 17.74
C ASP A 160 -3.57 2.39 18.71
N THR A 161 -2.81 1.33 18.40
CA THR A 161 -1.70 0.87 19.25
C THR A 161 -0.66 1.97 19.51
N GLU A 162 -0.17 2.03 20.75
CA GLU A 162 0.93 2.94 21.15
C GLU A 162 2.32 2.39 20.74
N HIS A 163 2.40 1.17 20.18
CA HIS A 163 3.65 0.59 19.70
C HIS A 163 4.14 1.17 18.37
N ILE A 164 3.25 1.82 17.61
CA ILE A 164 3.55 2.42 16.31
C ILE A 164 3.20 3.92 16.43
N PRO A 165 4.12 4.84 16.09
CA PRO A 165 3.91 6.29 16.24
C PRO A 165 3.01 6.87 15.13
N TYR A 166 1.93 6.15 14.77
CA TYR A 166 0.96 6.53 13.76
C TYR A 166 -0.38 5.86 14.02
N LYS A 167 -1.44 6.67 14.12
CA LYS A 167 -2.80 6.18 14.39
C LYS A 167 -3.58 6.02 13.08
N LEU A 168 -4.17 4.83 12.89
CA LEU A 168 -5.00 4.56 11.70
C LEU A 168 -6.43 5.11 11.87
N VAL A 169 -6.89 5.18 13.12
CA VAL A 169 -8.20 5.72 13.54
C VAL A 169 -8.04 7.07 14.22
#